data_AF-A0A497DPV1-F1
#
_entry.id   AF-A0A497DPV1-F1
#
_cell.length_a   1.000
_cell.length_b   1.000
_cell.length_c   1.000
_cell.angle_alpha   90.00
_cell.angle_beta   90.00
_cell.angle_gamma   90.00
#
_symmetry.space_group_name_H-M   'P 1'
#
loop_
_entity.id
_entity.type
_entity.pdbx_description
1 polymer ?
#
loop_
_entity_poly.entity_id
_entity_poly.type
_entity_poly.pdbx_seq_one_letter_code
_entity_poly.pdbx_strand_id
1 'polypeptide(L)'
;MRKKTFILFILLGLVYAGTSHAQQSGFLNQLRIGFGGGANMAQIVVLESYNIYEDLSGESYENSYSNMFQNIGNQYFVQVEWFSKFVIVVLKPGTYTYRFTKHNEIVFTNETVEQETPYLLRYFSVPLEARYSFDFQRFRPYAGGSVAYSHLLGSLDASNETFIRSKFTAGAVGGTYIDLRYVILDLNIAYNFGLHNIANKADRFGTGSGETFAQDDIMLNDLQINLSILFSLQKQKHYSNVECFY
;
A
#
# COMPACT_ATOMS: atom_id res chain seq x y z
N MET A 1 21.10 4.22 -17.16
CA MET A 1 22.18 4.73 -16.28
C MET A 1 21.69 6.04 -15.63
N ARG A 2 21.92 6.25 -14.31
CA ARG A 2 21.54 7.41 -13.45
C ARG A 2 20.09 7.51 -12.91
N LYS A 3 19.76 6.70 -11.89
CA LYS A 3 18.68 6.98 -10.89
C LYS A 3 19.02 6.34 -9.53
N LYS A 4 20.18 6.65 -8.94
CA LYS A 4 20.57 6.15 -7.59
C LYS A 4 20.76 7.23 -6.53
N THR A 5 20.54 8.50 -6.85
CA THR A 5 20.98 9.61 -5.98
C THR A 5 19.92 10.12 -4.99
N PHE A 6 18.64 9.72 -5.10
CA PHE A 6 17.57 10.34 -4.30
C PHE A 6 17.28 9.66 -2.94
N ILE A 7 17.68 8.38 -2.76
CA ILE A 7 17.37 7.63 -1.53
C ILE A 7 18.37 7.96 -0.39
N LEU A 8 19.54 8.53 -0.70
CA LEU A 8 20.58 8.80 0.30
C LEU A 8 20.28 10.02 1.20
N PHE A 9 19.42 10.95 0.78
CA PHE A 9 19.17 12.19 1.53
C PHE A 9 18.25 12.02 2.75
N ILE A 10 17.33 11.05 2.73
CA ILE A 10 16.45 10.80 3.88
C ILE A 10 17.20 10.07 5.01
N LEU A 11 18.21 9.25 4.67
CA LEU A 11 19.04 8.56 5.67
C LEU A 11 20.12 9.48 6.27
N LEU A 12 20.66 10.45 5.53
CA LEU A 12 21.68 11.36 6.06
C LEU A 12 21.15 12.42 7.04
N GLY A 13 19.86 12.77 6.97
CA GLY A 13 19.23 13.71 7.92
C GLY A 13 19.20 13.19 9.37
N LEU A 14 19.29 11.86 9.56
CA LEU A 14 19.34 11.23 10.88
C LEU A 14 20.75 11.14 11.47
N VAL A 15 21.80 11.32 10.66
CA VAL A 15 23.21 11.15 11.10
C VAL A 15 23.84 12.48 11.54
N TYR A 16 23.24 13.63 11.20
CA TYR A 16 23.74 14.96 11.61
C TYR A 16 23.24 15.42 12.99
N ALA A 17 23.04 14.47 13.92
CA ALA A 17 22.87 14.79 15.34
C ALA A 17 24.25 14.83 16.00
N GLY A 18 24.85 16.01 15.99
CA GLY A 18 26.16 16.30 16.56
C GLY A 18 26.28 15.95 18.05
N THR A 19 27.53 15.70 18.44
CA THR A 19 28.06 15.35 19.76
C THR A 19 27.74 16.38 20.85
N SER A 20 26.46 16.44 21.22
CA SER A 20 25.94 17.22 22.34
C SER A 20 25.64 16.24 23.46
N HIS A 21 25.96 16.60 24.70
CA HIS A 21 25.80 15.78 25.90
C HIS A 21 24.56 14.89 25.88
N ALA A 22 24.71 13.65 26.37
CA ALA A 22 23.70 12.59 26.42
C ALA A 22 22.50 12.92 27.35
N GLN A 23 21.83 14.05 27.12
CA GLN A 23 20.43 14.19 27.42
C GLN A 23 19.71 13.19 26.52
N GLN A 24 19.12 12.19 27.15
CA GLN A 24 18.26 11.20 26.51
C GLN A 24 17.24 11.96 25.65
N SER A 25 17.46 12.00 24.33
CA SER A 25 16.76 12.92 23.46
C SER A 25 15.26 12.62 23.53
N GLY A 26 14.43 13.65 23.75
CA GLY A 26 12.97 13.50 23.82
C GLY A 26 12.38 12.78 22.59
N PHE A 27 13.13 12.74 21.49
CA PHE A 27 12.85 11.96 20.29
C PHE A 27 12.64 10.46 20.55
N LEU A 28 13.52 9.78 21.30
CA LEU A 28 13.38 8.34 21.53
C LEU A 28 12.16 7.99 22.38
N ASN A 29 11.72 8.90 23.25
CA ASN A 29 10.51 8.72 24.05
C ASN A 29 9.23 8.78 23.18
N GLN A 30 9.32 9.43 22.03
CA GLN A 30 8.23 9.62 21.07
C GLN A 30 8.19 8.53 19.99
N LEU A 31 9.23 7.71 19.91
CA LEU A 31 9.36 6.67 18.90
C LEU A 31 8.64 5.39 19.34
N ARG A 32 7.84 4.83 18.43
CA ARG A 32 7.18 3.53 18.57
C ARG A 32 7.53 2.67 17.38
N ILE A 33 7.73 1.38 17.62
CA ILE A 33 8.04 0.41 16.58
C ILE A 33 7.11 -0.77 16.77
N GLY A 34 6.67 -1.35 15.67
CA GLY A 34 5.85 -2.54 15.71
C GLY A 34 5.72 -3.21 14.36
N PHE A 35 4.79 -4.15 14.32
CA PHE A 35 4.50 -4.95 13.14
C PHE A 35 3.00 -5.00 12.95
N GLY A 36 2.58 -5.04 11.70
CA GLY A 36 1.18 -5.06 11.34
C GLY A 36 0.92 -5.94 10.13
N GLY A 37 -0.33 -6.33 10.02
CA GLY A 37 -0.85 -7.04 8.87
C GLY A 37 -2.30 -6.67 8.65
N GLY A 38 -2.79 -6.95 7.45
CA GLY A 38 -4.15 -6.57 7.07
C GLY A 38 -4.60 -7.16 5.76
N ALA A 39 -5.81 -6.77 5.40
CA ALA A 39 -6.40 -7.02 4.10
C ALA A 39 -6.44 -5.72 3.29
N ASN A 40 -6.27 -5.83 1.98
CA ASN A 40 -6.57 -4.76 1.04
C ASN A 40 -7.61 -5.23 0.04
N MET A 41 -8.37 -4.30 -0.51
CA MET A 41 -9.41 -4.56 -1.49
C MET A 41 -9.19 -3.61 -2.66
N ALA A 42 -8.79 -4.16 -3.81
CA ALA A 42 -8.45 -3.35 -4.98
C ALA A 42 -9.71 -2.99 -5.79
N GLN A 43 -9.85 -1.73 -6.13
CA GLN A 43 -10.82 -1.24 -7.10
C GLN A 43 -10.10 -0.89 -8.39
N ILE A 44 -10.52 -1.52 -9.49
CA ILE A 44 -10.00 -1.25 -10.82
C ILE A 44 -10.86 -0.15 -11.45
N VAL A 45 -10.22 0.93 -11.88
CA VAL A 45 -10.85 2.01 -12.65
C VAL A 45 -10.23 1.99 -14.03
N VAL A 46 -11.02 1.71 -15.05
CA VAL A 46 -10.60 1.79 -16.45
C VAL A 46 -10.52 3.26 -16.84
N LEU A 47 -9.34 3.73 -17.24
CA LEU A 47 -9.11 5.09 -17.72
C LEU A 47 -9.36 5.21 -19.22
N GLU A 48 -8.86 4.23 -19.98
CA GLU A 48 -9.01 4.16 -21.43
C GLU A 48 -9.02 2.69 -21.84
N SER A 49 -9.96 2.30 -22.70
CA SER A 49 -10.07 0.93 -23.21
C SER A 49 -9.59 0.85 -24.65
N TYR A 50 -8.85 -0.19 -24.97
CA TYR A 50 -8.29 -0.47 -26.29
C TYR A 50 -8.64 -1.89 -26.68
N ASN A 51 -9.85 -2.03 -27.21
CA ASN A 51 -10.32 -3.30 -27.72
C ASN A 51 -9.50 -3.70 -28.95
N ILE A 52 -8.99 -4.94 -28.92
CA ILE A 52 -8.24 -5.53 -30.04
C ILE A 52 -9.18 -6.36 -30.92
N TYR A 53 -10.33 -6.74 -30.37
CA TYR A 53 -11.38 -7.45 -31.07
C TYR A 53 -12.52 -6.47 -31.34
N GLU A 54 -12.80 -6.25 -32.62
CA GLU A 54 -14.03 -5.64 -33.11
C GLU A 54 -14.86 -6.76 -33.72
N ASP A 55 -16.17 -6.80 -33.48
CA ASP A 55 -17.06 -7.69 -34.23
C ASP A 55 -17.06 -7.30 -35.71
N LEU A 56 -17.47 -8.21 -36.59
CA LEU A 56 -17.78 -7.94 -37.99
C LEU A 56 -18.83 -6.82 -38.16
N SER A 57 -19.63 -6.54 -37.12
CA SER A 57 -20.57 -5.41 -37.07
C SER A 57 -19.94 -4.07 -36.65
N GLY A 58 -18.70 -4.07 -36.16
CA GLY A 58 -18.01 -2.91 -35.62
C GLY A 58 -18.36 -2.58 -34.16
N GLU A 59 -19.15 -3.42 -33.48
CA GLU A 59 -19.42 -3.26 -32.06
C GLU A 59 -18.20 -3.65 -31.22
N SER A 60 -17.93 -2.86 -30.18
CA SER A 60 -16.78 -3.03 -29.30
C SER A 60 -17.16 -3.84 -28.06
N TYR A 61 -16.39 -4.87 -27.73
CA TYR A 61 -16.66 -5.67 -26.52
C TYR A 61 -16.29 -4.92 -25.24
N GLU A 62 -17.10 -5.09 -24.20
CA GLU A 62 -16.86 -4.44 -22.91
C GLU A 62 -15.96 -5.32 -22.04
N ASN A 63 -14.78 -4.79 -21.69
CA ASN A 63 -13.96 -5.39 -20.65
C ASN A 63 -14.50 -4.97 -19.29
N SER A 64 -14.84 -5.94 -18.45
CA SER A 64 -15.26 -5.67 -17.06
C SER A 64 -14.27 -6.24 -16.06
N TYR A 65 -14.32 -5.70 -14.85
CA TYR A 65 -13.42 -6.08 -13.77
C TYR A 65 -14.23 -6.45 -12.54
N SER A 66 -13.72 -7.41 -11.77
CA SER A 66 -14.32 -7.83 -10.51
C SER A 66 -14.44 -6.67 -9.52
N ASN A 67 -15.49 -6.70 -8.71
CA ASN A 67 -15.81 -5.65 -7.75
C ASN A 67 -14.77 -5.59 -6.61
N MET A 68 -14.66 -4.42 -5.96
CA MET A 68 -13.69 -4.17 -4.87
C MET A 68 -13.68 -5.27 -3.79
N PHE A 69 -14.85 -5.74 -3.34
CA PHE A 69 -14.97 -6.74 -2.28
C PHE A 69 -14.65 -8.17 -2.72
N GLN A 70 -14.53 -8.44 -4.02
CA GLN A 70 -14.04 -9.70 -4.56
C GLN A 70 -12.50 -9.71 -4.68
N ASN A 71 -11.89 -8.53 -4.62
CA ASN A 71 -10.48 -8.28 -4.89
C ASN A 71 -9.63 -8.27 -3.62
N ILE A 72 -9.84 -9.27 -2.76
CA ILE A 72 -9.20 -9.32 -1.44
C ILE A 72 -7.75 -9.77 -1.56
N GLY A 73 -6.85 -8.87 -1.21
CA GLY A 73 -5.43 -9.08 -1.02
C GLY A 73 -5.01 -9.02 0.44
N ASN A 74 -3.71 -9.15 0.66
CA ASN A 74 -3.11 -9.19 2.00
C ASN A 74 -1.85 -8.31 2.06
N GLN A 75 -1.54 -7.81 3.25
CA GLN A 75 -0.34 -6.99 3.46
C GLN A 75 0.31 -7.25 4.82
N TYR A 76 1.63 -7.08 4.85
CA TYR A 76 2.46 -7.24 6.05
C TYR A 76 3.53 -6.15 6.05
N PHE A 77 3.72 -5.49 7.19
CA PHE A 77 4.62 -4.35 7.28
C PHE A 77 5.23 -4.19 8.67
N VAL A 78 6.38 -3.52 8.70
CA VAL A 78 6.94 -2.93 9.92
C VAL A 78 6.36 -1.53 10.04
N GLN A 79 5.91 -1.13 11.23
CA GLN A 79 5.40 0.20 11.51
C GLN A 79 6.36 0.95 12.41
N VAL A 80 6.82 2.11 11.93
CA VAL A 80 7.62 3.05 12.72
C VAL A 80 6.82 4.33 12.87
N GLU A 81 6.54 4.72 14.11
CA GLU A 81 5.81 5.94 14.42
C GLU A 81 6.66 6.91 15.21
N TRP A 82 6.61 8.16 14.83
CA TRP A 82 7.01 9.28 15.67
C TRP A 82 5.77 10.07 16.07
N PHE A 83 5.58 10.27 17.38
CA PHE A 83 4.41 10.90 17.95
C PHE A 83 4.76 12.21 18.67
N SER A 84 4.04 13.29 18.37
CA SER A 84 4.17 14.58 19.06
C SER A 84 2.81 15.21 19.35
N LYS A 85 2.37 15.12 20.62
CA LYS A 85 1.10 15.64 21.15
C LYS A 85 -0.14 15.20 20.36
N PHE A 86 -0.40 15.83 19.22
CA PHE A 86 -1.55 15.56 18.34
C PHE A 86 -1.13 15.10 16.95
N VAL A 87 0.14 15.23 16.57
CA VAL A 87 0.64 14.86 15.23
C VAL A 87 1.40 13.55 15.33
N ILE A 88 1.09 12.63 14.41
CA ILE A 88 1.77 11.34 14.29
C ILE A 88 2.29 11.21 12.87
N VAL A 89 3.57 10.90 12.75
CA VAL A 89 4.19 10.54 11.47
C VAL A 89 4.46 9.06 11.49
N VAL A 90 3.95 8.33 10.49
CA VAL A 90 4.02 6.87 10.45
C VAL A 90 4.64 6.41 9.14
N LEU A 91 5.58 5.47 9.22
CA LEU A 91 6.19 4.81 8.07
C LEU A 91 5.87 3.31 8.13
N LYS A 92 5.38 2.73 7.02
CA LYS A 92 4.95 1.32 6.96
C LYS A 92 5.60 0.48 5.85
N PRO A 93 6.95 0.36 5.78
CA PRO A 93 7.59 -0.46 4.77
C PRO A 93 7.12 -1.91 4.87
N GLY A 94 6.72 -2.49 3.74
CA GLY A 94 6.17 -3.85 3.74
C GLY A 94 5.78 -4.37 2.37
N THR A 95 5.20 -5.56 2.37
CA THR A 95 4.70 -6.22 1.17
C THR A 95 3.18 -6.12 1.08
N TYR A 96 2.68 -5.77 -0.10
CA TYR A 96 1.27 -5.54 -0.38
C TYR A 96 0.90 -6.38 -1.60
N THR A 97 0.02 -7.36 -1.41
CA THR A 97 -0.47 -8.24 -2.46
C THR A 97 -1.86 -7.80 -2.84
N TYR A 98 -2.10 -7.53 -4.12
CA TYR A 98 -3.42 -7.19 -4.69
C TYR A 98 -3.87 -8.31 -5.63
N ARG A 99 -5.19 -8.54 -5.67
CA ARG A 99 -5.83 -9.52 -6.55
C ARG A 99 -7.00 -8.85 -7.26
N PHE A 100 -7.20 -9.19 -8.52
CA PHE A 100 -8.41 -8.81 -9.25
C PHE A 100 -8.58 -9.75 -10.45
N THR A 101 -9.80 -9.83 -10.98
CA THR A 101 -10.13 -10.63 -12.15
C THR A 101 -10.60 -9.70 -13.25
N LYS A 102 -10.08 -9.91 -14.46
CA LYS A 102 -10.61 -9.32 -15.68
C LYS A 102 -11.61 -10.31 -16.30
N HIS A 103 -12.79 -9.83 -16.65
CA HIS A 103 -13.79 -10.57 -17.39
C HIS A 103 -13.85 -10.00 -18.80
N ASN A 104 -13.55 -10.83 -19.79
CA ASN A 104 -13.67 -10.49 -21.20
C ASN A 104 -14.82 -11.29 -21.80
N GLU A 105 -15.63 -10.63 -22.61
CA GLU A 105 -16.61 -11.29 -23.46
C GLU A 105 -16.04 -11.37 -24.88
N ILE A 106 -15.88 -12.59 -25.40
CA ILE A 106 -15.41 -12.82 -26.77
C ILE A 106 -16.58 -13.43 -27.54
N VAL A 107 -17.19 -12.64 -28.43
CA VAL A 107 -18.26 -13.15 -29.30
C VAL A 107 -17.65 -13.71 -30.57
N PHE A 108 -17.79 -15.02 -30.74
CA PHE A 108 -17.57 -15.70 -32.00
C PHE A 108 -18.88 -15.72 -32.80
N THR A 109 -18.78 -15.99 -34.10
CA THR A 109 -19.93 -15.96 -35.03
C THR A 109 -21.16 -16.75 -34.55
N ASN A 110 -20.98 -17.79 -33.74
CA ASN A 110 -22.06 -18.65 -33.26
C ASN A 110 -22.15 -18.78 -31.73
N GLU A 111 -21.21 -18.22 -30.97
CA GLU A 111 -21.17 -18.38 -29.50
C GLU A 111 -20.43 -17.23 -28.82
N THR A 112 -20.94 -16.80 -27.68
CA THR A 112 -20.22 -15.93 -26.76
C THR A 112 -19.43 -16.78 -25.78
N VAL A 113 -18.13 -16.55 -25.70
CA VAL A 113 -17.24 -17.17 -24.71
C VAL A 113 -16.83 -16.11 -23.69
N GLU A 114 -17.18 -16.36 -22.44
CA GLU A 114 -16.70 -15.58 -21.31
C GLU A 114 -15.33 -16.09 -20.88
N GLN A 115 -14.35 -15.18 -20.77
CA GLN A 115 -13.01 -15.49 -20.31
C GLN A 115 -12.70 -14.70 -19.04
N GLU A 116 -12.36 -15.41 -17.97
CA GLU A 116 -11.88 -14.83 -16.71
C GLU A 116 -10.37 -14.94 -16.60
N THR A 117 -9.69 -13.83 -16.37
CA THR A 117 -8.23 -13.77 -16.19
C THR A 117 -7.90 -13.22 -14.80
N PRO A 118 -7.42 -14.06 -13.87
CA PRO A 118 -7.01 -13.60 -12.55
C PRO A 118 -5.63 -12.95 -12.58
N TYR A 119 -5.49 -11.81 -11.92
CA TYR A 119 -4.24 -11.08 -11.74
C TYR A 119 -3.81 -11.09 -10.27
N LEU A 120 -2.51 -11.30 -10.04
CA LEU A 120 -1.88 -11.26 -8.72
C LEU A 120 -0.67 -10.31 -8.76
N LEU A 121 -0.81 -9.15 -8.13
CA LEU A 121 0.25 -8.15 -8.09
C LEU A 121 0.87 -8.09 -6.70
N ARG A 122 2.20 -8.10 -6.60
CA ARG A 122 2.92 -8.01 -5.33
C ARG A 122 3.81 -6.78 -5.35
N TYR A 123 3.69 -5.94 -4.33
CA TYR A 123 4.50 -4.73 -4.20
C TYR A 123 5.31 -4.75 -2.93
N PHE A 124 6.50 -4.18 -3.00
CA PHE A 124 7.15 -3.59 -1.84
C PHE A 124 6.77 -2.11 -1.79
N SER A 125 6.02 -1.71 -0.76
CA SER A 125 5.54 -0.33 -0.62
C SER A 125 6.11 0.31 0.63
N VAL A 126 6.31 1.63 0.57
CA VAL A 126 6.73 2.46 1.70
C VAL A 126 5.72 3.61 1.86
N PRO A 127 4.58 3.37 2.53
CA PRO A 127 3.64 4.42 2.90
C PRO A 127 4.21 5.29 4.00
N LEU A 128 4.05 6.60 3.82
CA LEU A 128 4.26 7.65 4.80
C LEU A 128 2.90 8.27 5.11
N GLU A 129 2.54 8.32 6.38
CA GLU A 129 1.27 8.86 6.84
C GLU A 129 1.51 10.02 7.80
N ALA A 130 0.69 11.07 7.67
CA ALA A 130 0.59 12.16 8.62
C ALA A 130 -0.81 12.12 9.23
N ARG A 131 -0.89 11.87 10.54
CA ARG A 131 -2.13 11.67 11.28
C ARG A 131 -2.29 12.75 12.34
N TYR A 132 -3.52 13.19 12.55
CA TYR A 132 -3.95 14.00 13.68
C TYR A 132 -4.72 13.12 14.67
N SER A 133 -4.26 13.06 15.92
CA SER A 133 -4.85 12.23 16.97
C SER A 133 -5.73 13.07 17.90
N PHE A 134 -6.90 12.51 18.23
CA PHE A 134 -7.80 13.04 19.23
C PHE A 134 -7.61 12.23 20.51
N ASP A 135 -7.27 12.90 21.61
CA ASP A 135 -6.96 12.22 22.87
C ASP A 135 -8.22 12.06 23.74
N PHE A 136 -8.82 10.86 23.72
CA PHE A 136 -9.85 10.44 24.67
C PHE A 136 -9.28 9.41 25.67
N GLN A 137 -8.03 9.62 26.11
CA GLN A 137 -7.32 8.79 27.09
C GLN A 137 -6.98 7.38 26.57
N ARG A 138 -7.83 6.39 26.85
CA ARG A 138 -7.58 4.97 26.48
C ARG A 138 -7.89 4.68 25.01
N PHE A 139 -8.84 5.41 24.46
CA PHE A 139 -9.25 5.31 23.07
C PHE A 139 -8.77 6.57 22.36
N ARG A 140 -7.90 6.41 21.35
CA ARG A 140 -7.33 7.55 20.64
C ARG A 140 -7.60 7.43 19.15
N PRO A 141 -8.75 7.92 18.67
CA PRO A 141 -9.02 7.95 17.25
C PRO A 141 -8.09 8.96 16.58
N TYR A 142 -7.87 8.76 15.29
CA TYR A 142 -7.09 9.66 14.46
C TYR A 142 -7.62 9.68 13.03
N ALA A 143 -7.29 10.76 12.33
CA ALA A 143 -7.52 10.90 10.90
C ALA A 143 -6.30 11.58 10.25
N GLY A 144 -6.08 11.34 8.97
CA GLY A 144 -4.89 11.84 8.30
C GLY A 144 -4.85 11.60 6.81
N GLY A 145 -3.69 11.87 6.23
CA GLY A 145 -3.37 11.58 4.84
C GLY A 145 -2.19 10.61 4.73
N SER A 146 -2.14 9.89 3.62
CA SER A 146 -1.04 9.01 3.24
C SER A 146 -0.45 9.41 1.89
N VAL A 147 0.86 9.19 1.74
CA VAL A 147 1.53 9.09 0.45
C VAL A 147 2.37 7.83 0.45
N ALA A 148 2.36 7.03 -0.62
CA ALA A 148 3.18 5.83 -0.67
C ALA A 148 3.97 5.76 -1.96
N TYR A 149 5.17 5.18 -1.89
CA TYR A 149 5.90 4.72 -3.06
C TYR A 149 5.83 3.20 -3.12
N SER A 150 5.38 2.66 -4.24
CA SER A 150 5.20 1.21 -4.44
C SER A 150 6.05 0.70 -5.59
N HIS A 151 6.84 -0.33 -5.33
CA HIS A 151 7.65 -1.02 -6.33
C HIS A 151 7.12 -2.42 -6.57
N LEU A 152 6.79 -2.75 -7.82
CA LEU A 152 6.33 -4.07 -8.21
C LEU A 152 7.47 -5.08 -7.97
N LEU A 153 7.19 -6.10 -7.19
CA LEU A 153 8.04 -7.28 -7.06
C LEU A 153 7.79 -8.14 -8.30
N GLY A 154 8.88 -8.66 -8.90
CA GLY A 154 8.85 -9.39 -10.17
C GLY A 154 7.65 -10.33 -10.29
N SER A 155 6.98 -10.26 -11.44
CA SER A 155 5.85 -11.13 -11.74
C SER A 155 6.37 -12.39 -12.42
N LEU A 156 5.80 -13.54 -12.07
CA LEU A 156 6.10 -14.78 -12.78
C LEU A 156 5.57 -14.75 -14.23
N ASP A 157 4.54 -13.94 -14.49
CA ASP A 157 4.06 -13.66 -15.84
C ASP A 157 4.79 -12.50 -16.48
N ALA A 158 5.44 -12.78 -17.62
CA ALA A 158 6.11 -11.80 -18.46
C ALA A 158 5.16 -10.68 -18.93
N SER A 159 3.86 -10.98 -19.07
CA SER A 159 2.83 -9.98 -19.42
C SER A 159 2.63 -8.94 -18.33
N ASN A 160 2.81 -9.27 -17.05
CA ASN A 160 2.64 -8.29 -15.96
C ASN A 160 3.87 -7.38 -15.80
N GLU A 161 5.07 -7.85 -16.16
CA GLU A 161 6.31 -7.08 -16.02
C GLU A 161 6.43 -5.92 -17.01
N THR A 162 5.78 -6.02 -18.18
CA THR A 162 5.87 -5.02 -19.24
C THR A 162 4.94 -3.82 -19.03
N PHE A 163 3.84 -3.98 -18.30
CA PHE A 163 2.75 -2.99 -18.26
C PHE A 163 2.61 -2.21 -16.95
N ILE A 164 3.10 -2.77 -15.83
CA ILE A 164 2.82 -2.23 -14.49
C ILE A 164 4.09 -1.63 -13.87
N ARG A 165 4.09 -0.31 -13.67
CA ARG A 165 5.26 0.44 -13.18
C ARG A 165 5.11 0.91 -11.73
N SER A 166 6.26 1.12 -11.09
CA SER A 166 6.33 1.76 -9.77
C SER A 166 5.75 3.17 -9.81
N LYS A 167 4.95 3.54 -8.81
CA LYS A 167 4.26 4.83 -8.76
C LYS A 167 4.09 5.34 -7.33
N PHE A 168 3.76 6.62 -7.23
CA PHE A 168 3.30 7.23 -6.00
C PHE A 168 1.79 7.18 -5.90
N THR A 169 1.28 6.87 -4.71
CA THR A 169 -0.13 7.02 -4.34
C THR A 169 -0.30 8.10 -3.30
N ALA A 170 -1.53 8.61 -3.22
CA ALA A 170 -1.98 9.46 -2.12
C ALA A 170 -3.32 8.95 -1.62
N GLY A 171 -3.60 9.14 -0.34
CA GLY A 171 -4.81 8.61 0.26
C GLY A 171 -5.21 9.32 1.55
N ALA A 172 -6.36 8.89 2.06
CA ALA A 172 -6.85 9.28 3.38
C ALA A 172 -6.75 8.08 4.32
N VAL A 173 -6.43 8.36 5.59
CA VAL A 173 -6.33 7.33 6.62
C VAL A 173 -7.15 7.72 7.83
N GLY A 174 -7.75 6.72 8.49
CA GLY A 174 -8.47 6.88 9.73
C GLY A 174 -8.29 5.65 10.59
N GLY A 175 -8.40 5.79 11.90
CA GLY A 175 -8.22 4.64 12.77
C GLY A 175 -8.29 5.00 14.23
N THR A 176 -7.88 4.05 15.06
CA THR A 176 -7.85 4.24 16.50
C THR A 176 -6.76 3.42 17.16
N TYR A 177 -6.20 3.97 18.22
CA TYR A 177 -5.32 3.23 19.12
C TYR A 177 -6.07 2.77 20.36
N ILE A 178 -5.74 1.55 20.81
CA ILE A 178 -6.10 1.03 22.12
C ILE A 178 -4.81 0.82 22.90
N ASP A 179 -4.62 1.62 23.94
CA ASP A 179 -3.48 1.49 24.84
C ASP A 179 -3.69 0.33 25.82
N LEU A 180 -2.95 -0.76 25.61
CA LEU A 180 -2.80 -1.82 26.60
C LEU A 180 -1.58 -1.52 27.49
N ARG A 181 -1.40 -2.34 28.54
CA ARG A 181 -0.35 -2.13 29.54
C ARG A 181 1.05 -2.10 28.91
N TYR A 182 1.35 -3.08 28.06
CA TYR A 182 2.69 -3.27 27.48
C TYR A 182 2.77 -2.96 25.97
N VAL A 183 1.64 -3.01 25.29
CA VAL A 183 1.54 -2.84 23.83
C VAL A 183 0.46 -1.83 23.49
N ILE A 184 0.52 -1.28 22.30
CA ILE A 184 -0.52 -0.41 21.74
C ILE A 184 -1.06 -1.13 20.52
N LEU A 185 -2.37 -1.35 20.46
CA LEU A 185 -3.02 -1.88 19.27
C LEU A 185 -3.44 -0.70 18.38
N ASP A 186 -3.14 -0.76 17.09
CA ASP A 186 -3.55 0.21 16.07
C ASP A 186 -4.48 -0.48 15.07
N LEU A 187 -5.75 -0.08 15.05
CA LEU A 187 -6.71 -0.46 14.02
C LEU A 187 -6.80 0.70 13.02
N ASN A 188 -6.41 0.44 11.78
CA ASN A 188 -6.23 1.45 10.75
C ASN A 188 -7.02 1.09 9.49
N ILE A 189 -7.76 2.05 8.94
CA ILE A 189 -8.45 1.98 7.66
C ILE A 189 -7.84 3.06 6.75
N ALA A 190 -7.50 2.69 5.53
CA ALA A 190 -6.94 3.63 4.55
C ALA A 190 -7.62 3.47 3.20
N TYR A 191 -7.84 4.56 2.49
CA TYR A 191 -8.22 4.54 1.08
C TYR A 191 -7.15 5.26 0.27
N ASN A 192 -6.42 4.54 -0.57
CA ASN A 192 -5.40 5.14 -1.43
C ASN A 192 -5.87 5.16 -2.89
N PHE A 193 -5.54 6.27 -3.55
CA PHE A 193 -5.86 6.53 -4.94
C PHE A 193 -4.60 6.45 -5.81
N GLY A 194 -4.75 5.84 -6.99
CA GLY A 194 -3.79 6.02 -8.08
C GLY A 194 -2.57 5.11 -8.08
N LEU A 195 -2.66 3.89 -7.53
CA LEU A 195 -1.56 2.91 -7.43
C LEU A 195 -0.89 2.67 -8.79
N HIS A 196 -1.63 2.68 -9.91
CA HIS A 196 -1.05 2.52 -11.26
C HIS A 196 -1.71 3.38 -12.34
N ASN A 197 -1.00 3.51 -13.46
CA ASN A 197 -1.57 3.69 -14.80
C ASN A 197 -0.79 2.72 -15.70
N ILE A 198 -1.48 1.79 -16.37
CA ILE A 198 -0.84 0.94 -17.38
C ILE A 198 -0.53 1.83 -18.57
N ALA A 199 0.75 2.02 -18.91
CA ALA A 199 1.10 2.78 -20.11
C ALA A 199 2.51 2.44 -20.61
N ASN A 200 2.57 1.62 -21.66
CA ASN A 200 3.35 1.99 -22.83
C ASN A 200 2.59 1.56 -24.08
N LYS A 201 1.97 2.53 -24.79
CA LYS A 201 1.25 2.29 -26.06
C LYS A 201 2.13 1.58 -27.09
N ALA A 202 3.45 1.80 -27.04
CA ALA A 202 4.41 1.18 -27.95
C ALA A 202 4.64 -0.33 -27.69
N ASP A 203 4.46 -0.78 -26.45
CA ASP A 203 4.70 -2.19 -26.07
C ASP A 203 3.40 -3.01 -26.08
N ARG A 204 2.22 -2.37 -26.18
CA ARG A 204 0.90 -3.03 -26.22
C ARG A 204 0.77 -4.04 -27.37
N PHE A 205 1.48 -3.83 -28.48
CA PHE A 205 1.46 -4.69 -29.66
C PHE A 205 2.80 -5.40 -29.91
N GLY A 206 3.79 -5.21 -29.03
CA GLY A 206 5.20 -5.55 -29.28
C GLY A 206 5.63 -6.96 -28.89
N THR A 207 4.81 -7.72 -28.17
CA THR A 207 5.17 -9.07 -27.71
C THR A 207 4.51 -10.11 -28.62
N GLY A 208 5.28 -10.68 -29.55
CA GLY A 208 4.84 -11.68 -30.54
C GLY A 208 4.36 -13.03 -30.00
N SER A 209 4.16 -13.16 -28.69
CA SER A 209 3.46 -14.28 -28.05
C SER A 209 2.02 -13.84 -27.81
N GLY A 210 1.05 -14.43 -28.50
CA GLY A 210 -0.38 -14.07 -28.46
C GLY A 210 -1.10 -14.28 -27.11
N GLU A 211 -0.43 -14.02 -25.99
CA GLU A 211 -0.95 -14.12 -24.64
C GLU A 211 -1.29 -12.73 -24.09
N THR A 212 -2.58 -12.52 -23.87
CA THR A 212 -3.18 -11.48 -23.00
C THR A 212 -2.58 -10.09 -23.13
N PHE A 213 -2.91 -9.42 -24.23
CA PHE A 213 -2.64 -7.99 -24.37
C PHE A 213 -3.33 -7.21 -23.24
N ALA A 214 -2.60 -6.31 -22.58
CA ALA A 214 -3.21 -5.33 -21.68
C ALA A 214 -4.04 -4.34 -22.51
N GLN A 215 -5.31 -4.67 -22.71
CA GLN A 215 -6.26 -3.90 -23.53
C GLN A 215 -6.66 -2.59 -22.86
N ASP A 216 -6.55 -2.46 -21.54
CA ASP A 216 -7.08 -1.28 -20.84
C ASP A 216 -5.97 -0.57 -20.06
N ASP A 217 -5.97 0.76 -20.13
CA ASP A 217 -5.22 1.61 -19.21
C ASP A 217 -6.02 1.63 -17.90
N ILE A 218 -5.53 0.95 -16.86
CA ILE A 218 -6.24 0.87 -15.57
C ILE A 218 -5.52 1.62 -14.46
N MET A 219 -6.31 2.12 -13.53
CA MET A 219 -5.89 2.68 -12.26
C MET A 219 -6.40 1.80 -11.12
N LEU A 220 -5.48 1.42 -10.24
CA LEU A 220 -5.81 0.71 -9.01
C LEU A 220 -6.00 1.70 -7.86
N ASN A 221 -7.17 1.71 -7.27
CA ASN A 221 -7.41 2.27 -5.94
C ASN A 221 -7.52 1.13 -4.95
N ASP A 222 -7.30 1.38 -3.67
CA ASP A 222 -7.39 0.34 -2.66
C ASP A 222 -7.95 0.82 -1.33
N LEU A 223 -8.82 -0.02 -0.75
CA LEU A 223 -9.28 0.09 0.63
C LEU A 223 -8.49 -0.90 1.48
N GLN A 224 -7.77 -0.41 2.49
CA GLN A 224 -6.97 -1.22 3.40
C GLN A 224 -7.59 -1.24 4.79
N ILE A 225 -7.55 -2.40 5.44
CA ILE A 225 -7.92 -2.59 6.84
C ILE A 225 -6.78 -3.33 7.52
N ASN A 226 -6.19 -2.69 8.53
CA ASN A 226 -4.92 -3.07 9.13
C ASN A 226 -5.03 -3.17 10.65
N LEU A 227 -4.38 -4.18 11.21
CA LEU A 227 -4.16 -4.31 12.65
C LEU A 227 -2.66 -4.38 12.92
N SER A 228 -2.18 -3.53 13.83
CA SER A 228 -0.77 -3.48 14.21
C SER A 228 -0.58 -3.52 15.71
N ILE A 229 0.53 -4.09 16.14
CA ILE A 229 0.98 -4.13 17.54
C ILE A 229 2.23 -3.28 17.64
N LEU A 230 2.18 -2.23 18.46
CA LEU A 230 3.27 -1.27 18.64
C LEU A 230 3.83 -1.33 20.05
N PHE A 231 5.14 -1.15 20.14
CA PHE A 231 5.90 -1.08 21.38
C PHE A 231 6.47 0.33 21.54
N SER A 232 6.22 0.92 22.71
CA SER A 232 6.85 2.20 23.07
C SER A 232 8.18 1.94 23.75
N LEU A 233 9.26 2.55 23.25
CA LEU A 233 10.58 2.43 23.84
C LEU A 233 10.67 3.04 25.26
N GLN A 234 9.73 3.91 25.63
CA GLN A 234 9.70 4.56 26.95
C GLN A 234 9.11 3.67 28.05
N LYS A 235 8.06 2.89 27.75
CA LYS A 235 7.26 2.17 28.77
C LYS A 235 8.06 1.15 29.59
N GLN A 236 9.20 0.68 29.09
CA GLN A 236 10.02 -0.32 29.78
C GLN A 236 10.73 0.20 31.04
N LYS A 237 11.01 1.52 31.15
CA LYS A 237 11.85 2.03 32.25
C LYS A 237 11.16 2.14 33.60
N HIS A 238 9.84 2.34 33.63
CA HIS A 238 9.14 2.63 34.89
C HIS A 238 8.85 1.41 35.77
N TYR A 239 8.99 0.18 35.26
CA TYR A 239 8.62 -1.04 35.98
C TYR A 239 9.82 -1.89 36.43
N SER A 240 11.05 -1.43 36.20
CA SER A 240 12.26 -2.07 36.72
C SER A 240 12.48 -1.85 38.23
N ASN A 241 11.66 -1.01 38.86
CA ASN A 241 11.61 -0.91 40.32
C ASN A 241 10.64 -1.96 40.85
N VAL A 242 10.95 -3.23 40.64
CA VAL A 242 10.44 -4.26 41.54
C VAL A 242 11.16 -3.99 42.84
N GLU A 243 10.46 -3.32 43.76
CA GLU A 243 10.78 -3.33 45.17
C GLU A 243 10.98 -4.79 45.55
N CYS A 244 12.23 -5.18 45.79
CA CYS A 244 12.54 -6.40 46.52
C CYS A 244 11.95 -6.21 47.91
N PHE A 245 10.70 -6.64 48.10
CA PHE A 245 10.14 -6.85 49.42
C PHE A 245 10.93 -8.00 50.05
N TYR A 246 11.92 -7.63 50.86
CA TYR A 246 12.58 -8.49 51.84
C TYR A 246 11.65 -8.77 53.02
#